data_AF-I6U6V4-F1
#
_entry.id   AF-I6U6V4-F1
#
_cell.length_a   1.000
_cell.length_b   1.000
_cell.length_c   1.000
_cell.angle_alpha   90.00
_cell.angle_beta   90.00
_cell.angle_gamma   90.00
#
_symmetry.space_group_name_H-M   'P 1'
#
loop_
_entity.id
_entity.type
_entity.pdbx_description
1 polymer ?
#
loop_
_entity_poly.entity_id
_entity_poly.type
_entity_poly.pdbx_seq_one_letter_code
_entity_poly.pdbx_strand_id
1 'polypeptide(L)'
;MSRQFLNFIKMVSIYVGFLVALVLWISFLIGKITGEFTNCYMKSIVKNVVLPLVGAVYVHEVLQYLPLMTPVKVTIDFKKLMFVWEPTVEVSSIRKLCGWILGFIAPFIIGIILVSKGNGIAAIPLLLVSISGIIGIWEGWE
;
A
#
# COMPACT_ATOMS: atom_id res chain seq x y z
N MET A 1 5.52 0.43 23.92
CA MET A 1 5.19 0.00 22.54
C MET A 1 5.64 -1.45 22.39
N SER A 2 4.76 -2.38 22.04
CA SER A 2 5.13 -3.82 22.04
C SER A 2 6.18 -4.11 20.95
N ARG A 3 7.10 -5.04 21.20
CA ARG A 3 8.12 -5.51 20.22
C ARG A 3 7.50 -5.93 18.87
N GLN A 4 6.25 -6.37 18.92
CA GLN A 4 5.46 -6.79 17.76
C GLN A 4 5.05 -5.59 16.88
N PHE A 5 4.66 -4.46 17.48
CA PHE A 5 4.34 -3.24 16.73
C PHE A 5 5.57 -2.67 16.00
N LEU A 6 6.74 -2.72 16.63
CA LEU A 6 8.00 -2.28 15.99
C LEU A 6 8.37 -3.20 14.81
N ASN A 7 8.21 -4.52 14.97
CA ASN A 7 8.41 -5.47 13.87
C ASN A 7 7.42 -5.24 12.72
N PHE A 8 6.15 -4.93 13.03
CA PHE A 8 5.15 -4.56 12.02
C PHE A 8 5.60 -3.35 11.19
N ILE A 9 5.92 -2.23 11.85
CA ILE A 9 6.38 -1.01 11.16
C ILE A 9 7.65 -1.28 10.34
N LYS A 10 8.57 -2.10 10.87
CA LYS A 10 9.79 -2.49 10.14
C LYS A 10 9.48 -3.24 8.85
N MET A 11 8.56 -4.22 8.89
CA MET A 11 8.20 -4.99 7.68
C MET A 11 7.45 -4.12 6.66
N VAL A 12 6.53 -3.27 7.09
CA VAL A 12 5.88 -2.28 6.22
C VAL A 12 6.90 -1.34 5.59
N SER A 13 7.89 -0.87 6.37
CA SER A 13 8.95 0.02 5.88
C SER A 13 9.81 -0.66 4.80
N ILE A 14 10.17 -1.93 5.00
CA ILE A 14 10.94 -2.71 4.02
C ILE A 14 10.14 -2.86 2.73
N TYR A 15 8.83 -3.14 2.83
CA TYR A 15 7.97 -3.25 1.66
C TYR A 15 7.90 -1.96 0.87
N VAL A 16 7.58 -0.87 1.57
CA VAL A 16 7.45 0.45 0.98
C VAL A 16 8.78 0.83 0.32
N GLY A 17 9.92 0.57 0.98
CA GLY A 17 11.24 0.76 0.39
C GLY A 17 11.44 -0.01 -0.92
N PHE A 18 11.03 -1.27 -0.96
CA PHE A 18 11.08 -2.09 -2.17
C PHE A 18 10.21 -1.52 -3.30
N LEU A 19 8.94 -1.18 -3.02
CA LEU A 19 8.03 -0.58 -4.01
C LEU A 19 8.53 0.76 -4.54
N VAL A 20 9.02 1.62 -3.65
CA VAL A 20 9.58 2.93 -4.00
C VAL A 20 10.79 2.75 -4.91
N ALA A 21 11.70 1.83 -4.56
CA ALA A 21 12.87 1.54 -5.38
C ALA A 21 12.48 1.00 -6.76
N LEU A 22 11.48 0.10 -6.83
CA LEU A 22 10.97 -0.45 -8.08
C LEU A 22 10.37 0.65 -8.98
N VAL A 23 9.48 1.49 -8.45
CA VAL A 23 8.85 2.58 -9.20
C VAL A 23 9.91 3.57 -9.69
N LEU A 24 10.83 3.99 -8.82
CA LEU A 24 11.90 4.92 -9.19
C LEU A 24 12.83 4.32 -10.25
N TRP A 25 13.15 3.03 -10.17
CA TRP A 25 13.98 2.35 -11.15
C TRP A 25 13.30 2.29 -12.52
N ILE A 26 12.02 1.90 -12.58
CA ILE A 26 11.23 1.89 -13.83
C ILE A 26 11.14 3.30 -14.40
N SER A 27 10.80 4.29 -13.58
CA SER A 27 10.73 5.69 -14.01
C SER A 27 12.08 6.22 -14.49
N PHE A 28 13.19 5.83 -13.88
CA PHE A 28 14.52 6.21 -14.35
C PHE A 28 14.85 5.60 -15.73
N LEU A 29 14.48 4.35 -15.97
CA LEU A 29 14.64 3.70 -17.29
C LEU A 29 13.83 4.41 -18.38
N ILE A 30 12.58 4.78 -18.09
CA ILE A 30 11.73 5.56 -19.00
C ILE A 30 12.31 6.98 -19.20
N GLY A 31 12.79 7.58 -18.11
CA GLY A 31 13.43 8.89 -18.09
C GLY A 31 14.66 8.96 -18.99
N LYS A 32 15.46 7.88 -19.06
CA LYS A 32 16.60 7.78 -19.98
C LYS A 32 16.21 7.84 -21.45
N ILE A 33 15.01 7.38 -21.81
CA ILE A 33 14.51 7.43 -23.20
C ILE A 33 14.06 8.85 -23.58
N THR A 34 13.64 9.65 -22.59
CA THR A 34 13.05 10.99 -22.81
C THR A 34 14.06 12.14 -22.73
N GLY A 35 15.32 11.88 -22.36
CA GLY A 35 16.48 12.76 -22.57
C GLY A 35 16.45 14.08 -21.80
N GLU A 36 15.82 15.12 -22.35
CA GLU A 36 15.89 16.50 -21.83
C GLU A 36 14.97 16.75 -20.62
N PHE A 37 13.92 15.96 -20.47
CA PHE A 37 12.91 16.18 -19.43
C PHE A 37 13.03 15.25 -18.22
N THR A 38 14.09 14.44 -18.14
CA THR A 38 14.26 13.40 -17.10
C THR A 38 14.15 13.99 -15.68
N ASN A 39 14.75 15.14 -15.41
CA ASN A 39 14.68 15.78 -14.08
C ASN A 39 13.26 16.23 -13.71
N CYS A 40 12.54 16.88 -14.63
CA CYS A 40 11.15 17.30 -14.43
C CYS A 40 10.22 16.09 -14.27
N TYR A 41 10.43 15.07 -15.09
CA TYR A 41 9.70 13.81 -15.01
C TYR A 41 9.91 13.12 -13.66
N MET A 42 11.16 12.93 -13.22
CA MET A 42 11.47 12.29 -11.94
C MET A 42 10.90 13.09 -10.76
N LYS A 43 10.98 14.43 -10.79
CA LYS A 43 10.36 15.27 -9.75
C LYS A 43 8.84 15.10 -9.70
N SER A 44 8.19 14.99 -10.87
CA SER A 44 6.76 14.71 -10.96
C SER A 44 6.40 13.33 -10.42
N ILE A 45 7.16 12.29 -10.77
CA ILE A 45 6.96 10.92 -10.27
C ILE A 45 7.10 10.87 -8.74
N VAL A 46 8.13 11.49 -8.18
CA VAL A 46 8.34 11.50 -6.72
C VAL A 46 7.15 12.16 -6.02
N LYS A 47 6.73 13.34 -6.49
CA LYS A 47 5.65 14.12 -5.85
C LYS A 47 4.28 13.48 -6.02
N ASN A 48 3.97 12.98 -7.21
CA ASN A 48 2.62 12.59 -7.59
C ASN A 48 2.38 11.07 -7.57
N VAL A 49 3.43 10.25 -7.49
CA VAL A 49 3.30 8.78 -7.51
C VAL A 49 3.93 8.16 -6.27
N VAL A 50 5.21 8.42 -6.02
CA VAL A 50 5.96 7.78 -4.93
C VAL A 50 5.42 8.19 -3.56
N LEU A 51 5.31 9.49 -3.30
CA LEU A 51 4.84 9.98 -1.99
C LEU A 51 3.39 9.55 -1.70
N PRO A 52 2.43 9.66 -2.65
CA PRO A 52 1.08 9.14 -2.44
C PRO A 52 1.03 7.61 -2.29
N LEU A 53 1.88 6.85 -2.99
CA LEU A 53 1.98 5.39 -2.83
C LEU A 53 2.43 5.01 -1.43
N VAL A 54 3.47 5.66 -0.89
CA VAL A 54 3.93 5.46 0.49
C VAL A 54 2.78 5.71 1.46
N GLY A 55 2.11 6.85 1.32
CA GLY A 55 0.96 7.20 2.16
C GLY A 55 -0.17 6.18 2.06
N ALA A 56 -0.51 5.74 0.85
CA ALA A 56 -1.57 4.77 0.60
C ALA A 56 -1.29 3.44 1.31
N VAL A 57 -0.09 2.88 1.16
CA VAL A 57 0.30 1.61 1.79
C VAL A 57 0.25 1.75 3.32
N TYR A 58 0.82 2.81 3.89
CA TYR A 58 0.77 2.98 5.35
C TYR A 58 -0.65 3.13 5.89
N VAL A 59 -1.49 3.93 5.24
CA VAL A 59 -2.89 4.11 5.66
C VAL A 59 -3.65 2.78 5.58
N HIS A 60 -3.49 2.06 4.47
CA HIS A 60 -4.12 0.76 4.25
C HIS A 60 -3.70 -0.25 5.33
N GLU A 61 -2.40 -0.50 5.48
CA GLU A 61 -1.90 -1.52 6.39
C GLU A 61 -2.22 -1.16 7.85
N VAL A 62 -1.95 0.08 8.29
CA VAL A 62 -2.19 0.47 9.69
C VAL A 62 -3.66 0.34 10.07
N LEU A 63 -4.58 0.78 9.21
CA LEU A 63 -6.01 0.70 9.48
C LEU A 63 -6.56 -0.72 9.36
N GLN A 64 -5.97 -1.55 8.50
CA GLN A 64 -6.31 -2.96 8.40
C GLN A 64 -5.95 -3.75 9.65
N TYR A 65 -4.82 -3.44 10.30
CA TYR A 65 -4.38 -4.16 11.50
C TYR A 65 -4.89 -3.59 12.82
N LEU A 66 -5.38 -2.34 12.83
CA LEU A 66 -5.91 -1.71 14.04
C LEU A 66 -6.98 -2.58 14.75
N PRO A 67 -7.93 -3.24 14.05
CA PRO A 67 -8.92 -4.09 14.70
C PRO A 67 -8.39 -5.47 15.07
N LEU A 68 -7.31 -5.93 14.45
CA LEU A 68 -6.72 -7.25 14.67
C LEU A 68 -5.96 -7.30 15.99
N MET A 69 -5.20 -6.25 16.36
CA MET A 69 -4.48 -6.10 17.65
C MET A 69 -3.78 -7.39 18.15
N THR A 70 -3.34 -8.23 17.22
CA THR A 70 -2.68 -9.51 17.48
C THR A 70 -1.34 -9.53 16.77
N PRO A 71 -0.40 -10.39 17.21
CA PRO A 71 0.86 -10.51 16.51
C PRO A 71 0.59 -11.11 15.14
N VAL A 72 1.08 -10.46 14.09
CA VAL A 72 0.93 -10.91 12.70
C VAL A 72 2.30 -11.33 12.18
N LYS A 73 2.36 -12.51 11.58
CA LYS A 73 3.51 -12.94 10.80
C LYS A 73 3.37 -12.33 9.41
N VAL A 74 4.39 -11.59 9.01
CA VAL A 74 4.46 -10.94 7.71
C VAL A 74 5.41 -11.73 6.83
N THR A 75 4.90 -12.27 5.73
CA THR A 75 5.71 -12.92 4.70
C THR A 75 5.49 -12.22 3.36
N ILE A 76 6.53 -12.20 2.54
CA ILE A 76 6.44 -11.68 1.17
C ILE A 76 6.30 -12.87 0.25
N ASP A 77 5.18 -12.95 -0.47
CA ASP A 77 5.03 -13.87 -1.58
C ASP A 77 5.60 -13.19 -2.83
N PHE A 78 6.84 -13.53 -3.18
CA PHE A 78 7.51 -12.99 -4.37
C PHE A 78 6.89 -13.45 -5.69
N LYS A 79 6.15 -14.56 -5.69
CA LYS A 79 5.48 -15.07 -6.90
C LYS A 79 4.26 -14.21 -7.24
N LYS A 80 3.49 -13.83 -6.22
CA LYS A 80 2.33 -12.93 -6.37
C LYS A 80 2.65 -11.45 -6.15
N LEU A 81 3.88 -11.12 -5.74
CA LEU A 81 4.31 -9.78 -5.35
C LEU A 81 3.38 -9.15 -4.27
N MET A 82 2.89 -9.98 -3.35
CA MET A 82 1.95 -9.57 -2.30
C MET A 82 2.49 -9.84 -0.90
N PHE A 83 1.93 -9.14 0.08
CA PHE A 83 2.15 -9.41 1.48
C PHE A 83 1.14 -10.44 1.96
N VAL A 84 1.64 -11.50 2.58
CA VAL A 84 0.80 -12.46 3.29
C VAL A 84 0.92 -12.17 4.77
N TRP A 85 -0.23 -11.92 5.36
CA TRP A 85 -0.36 -11.50 6.74
C TRP A 85 -1.14 -12.56 7.51
N GLU A 86 -0.41 -13.36 8.28
CA GLU A 86 -0.99 -14.46 9.05
C GLU A 86 -1.05 -14.07 10.53
N PRO A 87 -2.25 -13.83 11.10
CA PRO A 87 -2.35 -13.62 12.54
C PRO A 87 -1.88 -14.90 13.26
N THR A 88 -0.98 -14.73 14.23
CA THR A 88 -0.38 -15.84 15.01
C THR A 88 -1.33 -16.47 16.02
N VAL A 89 -2.49 -15.84 16.22
CA VAL A 89 -3.58 -16.30 17.08
C VAL A 89 -4.88 -16.18 16.31
N GLU A 90 -5.83 -17.04 16.64
CA GLU A 90 -7.13 -17.06 16.03
C GLU A 90 -7.84 -15.72 16.27
N VAL A 91 -8.24 -15.04 15.20
CA VAL A 91 -8.98 -13.78 15.26
C VAL A 91 -10.39 -14.04 14.75
N SER A 92 -11.39 -13.55 15.49
CA SER A 92 -12.78 -13.65 15.08
C SER A 92 -13.01 -13.05 13.68
N SER A 93 -13.89 -13.68 12.91
CA SER A 93 -14.22 -13.28 11.54
C SER A 93 -14.71 -11.83 11.45
N ILE A 94 -15.43 -11.35 12.47
CA ILE A 94 -15.91 -9.97 12.55
C ILE A 94 -14.75 -8.97 12.60
N ARG A 95 -13.71 -9.25 13.42
CA ARG A 95 -12.54 -8.36 13.53
C ARG A 95 -11.72 -8.33 12.25
N LYS A 96 -11.59 -9.49 11.57
CA LYS A 96 -10.97 -9.58 10.23
C LYS A 96 -11.73 -8.74 9.21
N LEU A 97 -13.07 -8.84 9.20
CA LEU A 97 -13.93 -8.05 8.31
C LEU A 97 -13.81 -6.54 8.60
N CYS A 98 -13.84 -6.12 9.87
CA CYS A 98 -13.65 -4.72 10.23
C CYS A 98 -12.29 -4.17 9.79
N GLY A 99 -11.21 -4.94 9.98
CA GLY A 99 -9.87 -4.58 9.48
C GLY A 99 -9.87 -4.41 7.97
N TRP A 100 -10.42 -5.38 7.25
CA TRP A 100 -10.52 -5.33 5.80
C TRP A 100 -11.30 -4.10 5.30
N ILE A 101 -12.48 -3.81 5.90
CA ILE A 101 -13.30 -2.64 5.56
C ILE A 101 -12.52 -1.34 5.80
N LEU A 102 -11.84 -1.21 6.94
CA LEU A 102 -11.09 0.01 7.27
C LEU A 102 -9.87 0.21 6.36
N GLY A 103 -9.15 -0.87 6.07
CA GLY A 103 -8.03 -0.87 5.11
C GLY A 103 -8.45 -0.49 3.71
N PHE A 104 -9.69 -0.80 3.30
CA PHE A 104 -10.25 -0.44 2.00
C PHE A 104 -10.81 0.99 1.95
N ILE A 105 -11.70 1.33 2.88
CA ILE A 105 -12.50 2.56 2.81
C ILE A 105 -11.63 3.80 2.92
N ALA A 106 -10.64 3.78 3.80
CA ALA A 106 -9.82 4.96 4.06
C ALA A 106 -9.00 5.41 2.84
N PRO A 107 -8.17 4.58 2.20
CA PRO A 107 -7.46 4.99 0.98
C PRO A 107 -8.43 5.34 -0.15
N PHE A 108 -9.60 4.68 -0.24
CA PHE A 108 -10.61 4.98 -1.24
C PHE A 108 -11.16 6.41 -1.07
N ILE A 109 -11.61 6.76 0.14
CA ILE A 109 -12.14 8.11 0.44
C ILE A 109 -11.06 9.18 0.18
N ILE A 110 -9.82 8.95 0.63
CA ILE A 110 -8.72 9.89 0.40
C ILE A 110 -8.46 10.04 -1.11
N GLY A 111 -8.49 8.95 -1.87
CA GLY A 111 -8.37 8.97 -3.33
C GLY A 111 -9.46 9.82 -3.99
N ILE A 112 -10.72 9.62 -3.64
CA ILE A 112 -11.85 10.42 -4.17
C ILE A 112 -11.70 11.90 -3.83
N ILE A 113 -11.26 12.24 -2.61
CA ILE A 113 -10.99 13.63 -2.20
C ILE A 113 -9.86 14.26 -3.02
N LEU A 114 -8.82 13.49 -3.37
CA LEU A 114 -7.74 14.00 -4.22
C LEU A 114 -8.21 14.23 -5.66
N VAL A 115 -9.05 13.33 -6.20
CA VAL A 115 -9.66 13.53 -7.53
C VAL A 115 -10.50 14.80 -7.55
N SER A 116 -11.36 15.02 -6.56
CA SER A 116 -12.23 16.20 -6.50
C SER A 116 -11.47 17.52 -6.35
N LYS A 117 -10.24 17.47 -5.82
CA LYS A 117 -9.32 18.61 -5.73
C LYS A 117 -8.42 18.78 -6.96
N GLY A 118 -8.61 18.00 -8.02
CA GLY A 118 -7.81 18.07 -9.25
C GLY A 118 -6.45 17.37 -9.18
N ASN A 119 -6.16 16.63 -8.11
CA ASN A 119 -4.92 15.87 -7.93
C ASN A 119 -5.06 14.41 -8.38
N GLY A 120 -5.61 14.20 -9.58
CA GLY A 120 -5.96 12.86 -10.09
C GLY A 120 -4.79 11.88 -10.12
N ILE A 121 -3.58 12.32 -10.50
CA ILE A 121 -2.40 11.46 -10.57
C ILE A 121 -2.03 10.94 -9.17
N ALA A 122 -2.08 11.80 -8.15
CA ALA A 122 -1.82 11.42 -6.76
C ALA A 122 -2.91 10.52 -6.16
N ALA A 123 -4.12 10.55 -6.71
CA ALA A 123 -5.20 9.66 -6.30
C ALA A 123 -5.02 8.22 -6.80
N ILE A 124 -4.35 8.01 -7.94
CA ILE A 124 -4.20 6.68 -8.56
C ILE A 124 -3.61 5.64 -7.58
N PRO A 125 -2.48 5.90 -6.89
CA PRO A 125 -1.93 4.92 -5.95
C PRO A 125 -2.88 4.56 -4.81
N LEU A 126 -3.63 5.53 -4.28
CA LEU A 126 -4.62 5.32 -3.23
C LEU A 126 -5.79 4.46 -3.71
N LEU A 127 -6.32 4.73 -4.90
CA LEU A 127 -7.40 3.96 -5.49
C LEU A 127 -6.95 2.54 -5.84
N LEU A 128 -5.72 2.36 -6.35
CA LEU A 128 -5.16 1.03 -6.66
C LEU A 128 -4.98 0.17 -5.40
N VAL A 129 -4.43 0.74 -4.32
CA VAL A 129 -4.31 0.05 -3.03
C VAL A 129 -5.68 -0.27 -2.44
N SER A 130 -6.71 0.51 -2.75
CA SER A 130 -8.08 0.16 -2.36
C SER A 130 -8.57 -1.09 -3.11
N ILE A 131 -8.26 -1.22 -4.40
CA ILE A 131 -8.73 -2.37 -5.21
C ILE A 131 -8.07 -3.70 -4.78
N SER A 132 -6.86 -3.69 -4.23
CA SER A 132 -6.20 -4.93 -3.76
C SER A 132 -7.03 -5.68 -2.71
N GLY A 133 -7.80 -4.97 -1.89
CA GLY A 133 -8.73 -5.58 -0.94
C GLY A 133 -9.83 -6.41 -1.59
N ILE A 134 -10.32 -6.00 -2.77
CA ILE A 134 -11.38 -6.70 -3.53
C ILE A 134 -10.84 -8.02 -4.11
N ILE A 135 -9.60 -7.99 -4.62
CA ILE A 135 -8.93 -9.20 -5.15
C ILE A 135 -8.77 -10.24 -4.04
N GLY A 136 -8.45 -9.81 -2.81
CA GLY A 136 -8.35 -10.72 -1.66
C GLY A 136 -9.67 -11.42 -1.30
N ILE A 137 -10.84 -10.82 -1.56
CA ILE A 137 -12.14 -11.49 -1.39
C ILE A 137 -12.35 -12.54 -2.48
N TRP A 138 -12.04 -12.19 -3.73
CA TRP A 138 -12.19 -13.11 -4.85
C TRP A 138 -11.29 -14.35 -4.67
N GLU A 139 -10.02 -14.16 -4.36
CA GLU A 139 -9.08 -15.28 -4.14
C GLU A 139 -9.41 -16.11 -2.89
N GLY A 140 -10.11 -15.55 -1.89
CA GLY A 140 -10.55 -16.27 -0.69
C GLY A 140 -11.88 -17.02 -0.84
N TRP A 141 -12.55 -16.89 -1.99
CA TRP A 141 -13.80 -17.58 -2.32
C TRP A 141 -13.60 -18.80 -3.24
N GLU A 142 -12.38 -18.99 -3.76
CA GLU A 142 -11.93 -20.20 -4.47
C GLU A 142 -11.29 -21.20 -3.48
#